data_AF-A0A4P8PVS9-F1
#
_entry.id   AF-A0A4P8PVS9-F1
#
_cell.length_a   1.000
_cell.length_b   1.000
_cell.length_c   1.000
_cell.angle_alpha   90.00
_cell.angle_beta   90.00
_cell.angle_gamma   90.00
#
_symmetry.space_group_name_H-M   'P 1'
#
loop_
_entity.id
_entity.type
_entity.pdbx_description
1 polymer ?
#
loop_
_entity_poly.entity_id
_entity_poly.type
_entity_poly.pdbx_seq_one_letter_code
_entity_poly.pdbx_strand_id
1 'polypeptide(L)'
;MRKAIATAAIGIAAVTSLVACGNDDSDETPATTENETTTSMMEEPTTTAENTTAGETSVTSTDQLGTFDQAKIDAFVAAFRTRYSDLSQDRDDDSIENIVIDSCQQLANGVDEQQVTEKIRVSAANGGTQPTQEEAEQIYDMVTPACP
;
A
#
# COMPACT_ATOMS: atom_id res chain seq x y z
N MET A 1 41.68 24.52 9.16
CA MET A 1 41.18 25.69 9.92
C MET A 1 39.70 25.46 10.21
N ARG A 2 39.34 25.54 11.50
CA ARG A 2 37.99 25.25 12.04
C ARG A 2 37.08 26.48 11.88
N LYS A 3 35.80 26.27 11.57
CA LYS A 3 34.66 27.17 11.88
C LYS A 3 33.44 26.26 12.13
N ALA A 4 33.11 25.98 13.41
CA ALA A 4 32.02 26.57 14.24
C ALA A 4 30.62 26.23 13.68
N ILE A 5 29.93 25.18 14.16
CA ILE A 5 28.97 25.07 15.32
C ILE A 5 27.89 26.17 15.35
N ALA A 6 26.60 25.77 15.24
CA ALA A 6 25.50 26.34 16.03
C ALA A 6 24.23 25.46 15.96
N THR A 7 23.70 25.17 17.15
CA THR A 7 22.54 24.36 17.55
C THR A 7 21.23 25.14 17.44
N ALA A 8 20.10 24.46 17.16
CA ALA A 8 18.79 24.88 17.69
C ALA A 8 17.82 23.68 17.74
N ALA A 9 17.50 23.25 18.96
CA ALA A 9 16.40 22.35 19.27
C ALA A 9 15.12 23.18 19.48
N ILE A 10 13.99 22.71 18.96
CA ILE A 10 12.65 23.13 19.40
C ILE A 10 11.79 21.86 19.45
N GLY A 11 11.24 21.57 20.62
CA GLY A 11 10.36 20.44 20.86
C GLY A 11 8.90 20.85 21.12
N ILE A 12 8.11 19.81 21.37
CA ILE A 12 6.80 19.74 22.04
C ILE A 12 5.58 20.15 21.21
N ALA A 13 4.70 19.18 20.89
CA ALA A 13 3.44 18.98 21.62
C ALA A 13 2.64 17.80 21.04
N ALA A 14 2.39 16.80 21.87
CA ALA A 14 1.37 15.78 21.63
C ALA A 14 -0.02 16.37 21.94
N VAL A 15 -0.99 16.14 21.06
CA VAL A 15 -2.41 16.40 21.34
C VAL A 15 -3.20 15.14 20.99
N THR A 16 -3.56 14.40 22.03
CA THR A 16 -4.57 13.34 22.00
C THR A 16 -5.95 13.99 22.16
N SER A 17 -6.84 13.79 21.19
CA SER A 17 -8.27 14.03 21.37
C SER A 17 -9.05 12.77 21.01
N LEU A 18 -9.49 12.08 22.06
CA LEU A 18 -10.53 11.06 22.03
C LEU A 18 -11.87 11.76 21.75
N VAL A 19 -12.60 11.33 20.72
CA VAL A 19 -14.01 11.70 20.54
C VAL A 19 -14.86 10.43 20.63
N ALA A 20 -15.89 10.54 21.46
CA ALA A 20 -16.66 9.47 22.06
C ALA A 20 -17.78 8.90 21.15
N CYS A 21 -18.19 7.67 21.48
CA CYS A 21 -19.43 7.00 21.04
C CYS A 21 -20.70 7.82 21.33
N GLY A 22 -21.76 7.59 20.55
CA GLY A 22 -23.14 7.61 21.08
C GLY A 22 -24.29 7.76 20.08
N ASN A 23 -25.04 6.65 19.90
CA ASN A 23 -26.48 6.44 19.53
C ASN A 23 -27.07 7.05 18.23
N ASP A 24 -27.65 6.27 17.31
CA ASP A 24 -28.88 5.41 17.35
C ASP A 24 -30.17 6.26 17.43
N ASP A 25 -30.94 6.32 16.33
CA ASP A 25 -32.42 6.13 16.27
C ASP A 25 -33.01 6.36 14.86
N SER A 26 -34.09 5.63 14.57
CA SER A 26 -35.18 5.84 13.57
C SER A 26 -34.93 5.43 12.09
N ASP A 27 -35.38 4.25 11.64
CA ASP A 27 -36.74 3.88 11.17
C ASP A 27 -37.21 4.61 9.89
N GLU A 28 -37.43 3.84 8.81
CA GLU A 28 -38.70 3.79 8.04
C GLU A 28 -38.53 2.92 6.77
N THR A 29 -39.07 1.70 6.82
CA THR A 29 -39.62 0.99 5.64
C THR A 29 -41.01 1.59 5.33
N PRO A 30 -41.49 1.69 4.08
CA PRO A 30 -41.88 0.55 3.23
C PRO A 30 -41.60 0.84 1.72
N ALA A 31 -41.80 0.00 0.71
CA ALA A 31 -42.81 -0.99 0.44
C ALA A 31 -42.36 -1.92 -0.70
N THR A 32 -42.89 -3.12 -0.68
CA THR A 32 -42.91 -4.12 -1.74
C THR A 32 -43.48 -3.54 -3.05
N THR A 33 -42.86 -3.79 -4.20
CA THR A 33 -43.56 -3.95 -5.47
C THR A 33 -42.78 -4.92 -6.35
N GLU A 34 -43.46 -5.97 -6.76
CA GLU A 34 -42.99 -7.01 -7.66
C GLU A 34 -42.93 -6.50 -9.10
N ASN A 35 -41.86 -6.89 -9.79
CA ASN A 35 -41.79 -7.34 -11.19
C ASN A 35 -42.70 -6.69 -12.25
N GLU A 36 -42.12 -6.07 -13.29
CA GLU A 36 -42.14 -6.59 -14.67
C GLU A 36 -41.59 -5.57 -15.69
N THR A 37 -40.61 -6.05 -16.48
CA THR A 37 -40.49 -5.95 -17.94
C THR A 37 -40.92 -4.65 -18.65
N THR A 38 -39.99 -3.95 -19.31
CA THR A 38 -39.95 -3.81 -20.79
C THR A 38 -38.79 -2.94 -21.25
N THR A 39 -38.16 -3.44 -22.31
CA THR A 39 -37.09 -2.91 -23.14
C THR A 39 -37.17 -1.41 -23.46
N SER A 40 -36.02 -0.72 -23.44
CA SER A 40 -35.71 0.25 -24.49
C SER A 40 -34.20 0.41 -24.62
N MET A 41 -33.76 0.31 -25.87
CA MET A 41 -32.37 0.38 -26.29
C MET A 41 -31.91 1.84 -26.37
N MET A 42 -30.58 2.00 -26.32
CA MET A 42 -29.75 3.15 -26.69
C MET A 42 -29.16 3.98 -25.55
N GLU A 43 -27.84 4.17 -25.74
CA GLU A 43 -26.95 5.19 -25.19
C GLU A 43 -26.13 4.81 -23.93
N GLU A 44 -24.89 4.38 -24.21
CA GLU A 44 -23.70 4.72 -23.40
C GLU A 44 -23.74 6.22 -23.01
N PRO A 45 -23.36 6.60 -21.78
CA PRO A 45 -21.93 6.66 -21.47
C PRO A 45 -21.55 6.28 -20.02
N THR A 46 -20.36 5.70 -19.90
CA THR A 46 -19.38 5.95 -18.83
C THR A 46 -19.87 5.90 -17.38
N THR A 47 -19.83 4.73 -16.74
CA THR A 47 -19.30 4.56 -15.35
C THR A 47 -19.23 3.07 -15.01
N THR A 48 -18.12 2.42 -15.35
CA THR A 48 -17.71 1.18 -14.66
C THR A 48 -16.79 1.67 -13.54
N ALA A 49 -17.38 1.96 -12.38
CA ALA A 49 -17.40 1.02 -11.27
C ALA A 49 -15.97 0.68 -10.87
N GLU A 50 -15.55 1.36 -9.80
CA GLU A 50 -14.44 1.00 -8.92
C GLU A 50 -14.38 -0.52 -8.80
N ASN A 51 -13.48 -1.15 -9.54
CA ASN A 51 -13.06 -2.49 -9.22
C ASN A 51 -12.16 -2.34 -8.00
N THR A 52 -12.80 -2.34 -6.83
CA THR A 52 -12.19 -2.76 -5.58
C THR A 52 -11.64 -4.16 -5.84
N THR A 53 -10.41 -4.22 -6.37
CA THR A 53 -9.61 -5.44 -6.33
C THR A 53 -9.36 -5.65 -4.86
N ALA A 54 -10.12 -6.61 -4.33
CA ALA A 54 -9.94 -7.22 -3.04
C ALA A 54 -8.45 -7.29 -2.73
N GLY A 55 -8.08 -6.79 -1.54
CA GLY A 55 -6.74 -6.95 -1.01
C GLY A 55 -6.36 -8.42 -1.13
N GLU A 56 -5.47 -8.70 -2.07
CA GLU A 56 -4.66 -9.90 -2.06
C GLU A 56 -3.83 -9.78 -0.79
N THR A 57 -4.39 -10.29 0.31
CA THR A 57 -3.62 -10.49 1.52
C THR A 57 -2.70 -11.65 1.17
N SER A 58 -1.54 -11.32 0.59
CA SER A 58 -0.41 -12.24 0.46
C SER A 58 -0.03 -12.66 1.87
N VAL A 59 -0.66 -13.72 2.36
CA VAL A 59 -0.21 -14.43 3.55
C VAL A 59 1.08 -15.12 3.14
N THR A 60 2.19 -14.39 3.29
CA THR A 60 3.52 -14.95 3.11
C THR A 60 3.64 -16.16 4.02
N SER A 61 3.79 -17.33 3.39
CA SER A 61 4.17 -18.59 4.01
C SER A 61 5.32 -18.37 5.00
N THR A 62 5.27 -18.74 6.29
CA THR A 62 6.49 -18.72 7.12
C THR A 62 7.61 -19.58 6.50
N ASP A 63 7.25 -20.60 5.71
CA ASP A 63 8.18 -21.37 4.87
C ASP A 63 8.88 -20.54 3.77
N GLN A 64 8.22 -19.52 3.21
CA GLN A 64 8.83 -18.64 2.20
C GLN A 64 9.88 -17.71 2.82
N LEU A 65 9.67 -17.26 4.07
CA LEU A 65 10.67 -16.49 4.81
C LEU A 65 11.97 -17.26 5.00
N GLY A 66 11.95 -18.60 5.02
CA GLY A 66 13.17 -19.42 5.10
C GLY A 66 14.09 -19.30 3.88
N THR A 67 13.57 -18.81 2.75
CA THR A 67 14.33 -18.56 1.51
C THR A 67 14.91 -17.15 1.46
N PHE A 68 14.33 -16.20 2.20
CA PHE A 68 14.76 -14.80 2.19
C PHE A 68 15.73 -14.52 3.34
N ASP A 69 16.71 -13.67 3.10
CA ASP A 69 17.57 -13.15 4.16
C ASP A 69 16.80 -12.06 4.92
N GLN A 70 16.36 -12.38 6.14
CA GLN A 70 15.58 -11.44 6.96
C GLN A 70 16.33 -10.13 7.19
N ALA A 71 17.67 -10.13 7.33
CA ALA A 71 18.42 -8.90 7.53
C ALA A 71 18.36 -7.97 6.31
N LYS A 72 18.22 -8.54 5.10
CA LYS A 72 18.01 -7.75 3.88
C LYS A 72 16.59 -7.20 3.80
N ILE A 73 15.59 -7.98 4.22
CA ILE A 73 14.20 -7.53 4.29
C ILE A 73 14.07 -6.39 5.31
N ASP A 74 14.60 -6.55 6.52
CA ASP A 74 14.58 -5.51 7.55
C ASP A 74 15.29 -4.23 7.08
N ALA A 75 16.41 -4.37 6.35
CA ALA A 75 17.12 -3.25 5.74
C ALA A 75 16.27 -2.53 4.67
N PHE A 76 15.52 -3.29 3.86
CA PHE A 76 14.56 -2.72 2.92
C PHE A 76 13.46 -1.95 3.66
N VAL A 77 12.83 -2.53 4.69
CA VAL A 77 11.75 -1.88 5.45
C VAL A 77 12.24 -0.56 6.06
N ALA A 78 13.42 -0.58 6.67
CA ALA A 78 14.03 0.63 7.23
C ALA A 78 14.32 1.70 6.16
N ALA A 79 14.86 1.31 5.00
CA ALA A 79 15.13 2.21 3.89
C ALA A 79 13.84 2.78 3.27
N PHE A 80 12.83 1.92 3.09
CA PHE A 80 11.51 2.29 2.56
C PHE A 80 10.83 3.31 3.46
N ARG A 81 10.76 3.05 4.78
CA ARG A 81 10.20 3.99 5.76
C ARG A 81 10.94 5.33 5.81
N THR A 82 12.28 5.29 5.66
CA THR A 82 13.12 6.50 5.69
C THR A 82 12.90 7.37 4.45
N ARG A 83 12.75 6.75 3.28
CA ARG A 83 12.66 7.45 1.99
C ARG A 83 11.24 7.84 1.61
N TYR A 84 10.27 7.00 1.99
CA TYR A 84 8.87 7.11 1.63
C TYR A 84 7.98 7.12 2.88
N SER A 85 8.11 8.17 3.68
CA SER A 85 7.31 8.34 4.91
C SER A 85 5.81 8.29 4.63
N ASP A 86 5.37 8.87 3.52
CA ASP A 86 3.95 8.95 3.17
C ASP A 86 3.40 7.59 2.69
N LEU A 87 4.24 6.79 2.04
CA LEU A 87 3.88 5.44 1.58
C LEU A 87 3.93 4.39 2.70
N SER A 88 4.58 4.71 3.82
CA SER A 88 4.74 3.82 4.98
C SER A 88 3.94 4.24 6.21
N GLN A 89 3.30 5.40 6.15
CA GLN A 89 2.45 5.90 7.22
C GLN A 89 1.36 4.88 7.56
N ASP A 90 1.21 4.56 8.85
CA ASP A 90 0.21 3.63 9.38
C ASP A 90 0.29 2.20 8.80
N ARG A 91 1.42 1.83 8.18
CA ARG A 91 1.69 0.46 7.75
C ARG A 91 2.56 -0.27 8.77
N ASP A 92 2.22 -1.52 9.01
CA ASP A 92 3.06 -2.46 9.75
C ASP A 92 4.25 -2.91 8.90
N ASP A 93 5.34 -3.35 9.55
CA ASP A 93 6.54 -3.81 8.86
C ASP A 93 6.22 -4.97 7.91
N ASP A 94 5.47 -5.98 8.36
CA ASP A 94 5.01 -7.11 7.53
C ASP A 94 4.37 -6.68 6.21
N SER A 95 3.60 -5.58 6.21
CA SER A 95 2.98 -5.05 4.99
C SER A 95 4.03 -4.53 4.00
N ILE A 96 5.08 -3.88 4.49
CA ILE A 96 6.19 -3.35 3.70
C ILE A 96 7.10 -4.49 3.25
N GLU A 97 7.34 -5.50 4.11
CA GLU A 97 8.10 -6.70 3.77
C GLU A 97 7.50 -7.45 2.59
N ASN A 98 6.16 -7.56 2.54
CA ASN A 98 5.44 -8.23 1.45
C ASN A 98 5.74 -7.60 0.07
N ILE A 99 6.07 -6.31 0.01
CA ILE A 99 6.50 -5.66 -1.25
C ILE A 99 7.74 -6.35 -1.82
N VAL A 100 8.71 -6.68 -0.96
CA VAL A 100 9.95 -7.38 -1.36
C VAL A 100 9.62 -8.81 -1.76
N ILE A 101 8.89 -9.51 -0.92
CA ILE A 101 8.60 -10.94 -1.09
C ILE A 101 7.84 -11.17 -2.40
N ASP A 102 6.75 -10.43 -2.63
CA ASP A 102 5.93 -10.57 -3.84
C ASP A 102 6.72 -10.20 -5.10
N SER A 103 7.55 -9.15 -5.02
CA SER A 103 8.34 -8.71 -6.17
C SER A 103 9.44 -9.72 -6.53
N CYS A 104 10.13 -10.27 -5.53
CA CYS A 104 11.12 -11.31 -5.75
C CYS A 104 10.50 -12.60 -6.30
N GLN A 105 9.29 -12.96 -5.88
CA GLN A 105 8.56 -14.09 -6.47
C GLN A 105 8.23 -13.85 -7.93
N GLN A 106 7.77 -12.65 -8.29
CA GLN A 106 7.51 -12.31 -9.68
C GLN A 106 8.78 -12.37 -10.55
N LEU A 107 9.89 -11.85 -10.03
CA LEU A 107 11.20 -11.96 -10.68
C LEU A 107 11.64 -13.43 -10.86
N ALA A 108 11.49 -14.26 -9.82
CA ALA A 108 11.79 -15.69 -9.89
C ALA A 108 10.90 -16.44 -10.91
N ASN A 109 9.67 -15.98 -11.10
CA ASN A 109 8.73 -16.49 -12.09
C ASN A 109 8.99 -15.97 -13.51
N GLY A 110 9.99 -15.11 -13.71
CA GLY A 110 10.35 -14.56 -15.02
C GLY A 110 9.41 -13.46 -15.52
N VAL A 111 8.67 -12.81 -14.62
CA VAL A 111 7.90 -11.60 -14.95
C VAL A 111 8.88 -10.49 -15.34
N ASP A 112 8.55 -9.70 -16.36
CA ASP A 112 9.43 -8.62 -16.78
C ASP A 112 9.48 -7.47 -15.76
N GLU A 113 10.60 -6.77 -15.79
CA GLU A 113 10.90 -5.66 -14.89
C GLU A 113 9.83 -4.57 -14.88
N GLN A 114 9.24 -4.22 -16.04
CA GLN A 114 8.21 -3.19 -16.07
C GLN A 114 6.91 -3.64 -15.40
N GLN A 115 6.51 -4.90 -15.62
CA GLN A 115 5.36 -5.48 -14.93
C GLN A 115 5.60 -5.58 -13.41
N VAL A 116 6.80 -5.98 -12.97
CA VAL A 116 7.16 -6.01 -11.54
C VAL A 116 7.14 -4.59 -10.97
N THR A 117 7.66 -3.61 -11.69
CA THR A 117 7.68 -2.20 -11.27
C THR A 117 6.26 -1.63 -11.12
N GLU A 118 5.37 -1.92 -12.07
CA GLU A 118 3.96 -1.50 -11.95
C GLU A 118 3.28 -2.17 -10.76
N LYS A 119 3.59 -3.45 -10.50
CA LYS A 119 3.08 -4.17 -9.33
C LYS A 119 3.60 -3.57 -8.02
N ILE A 120 4.88 -3.20 -7.97
CA ILE A 120 5.46 -2.43 -6.86
C ILE A 120 4.74 -1.10 -6.69
N ARG A 121 4.44 -0.39 -7.78
CA ARG A 121 3.72 0.90 -7.71
C ARG A 121 2.35 0.75 -7.05
N VAL A 122 1.67 -0.35 -7.30
CA VAL A 122 0.38 -0.68 -6.69
C VAL A 122 0.53 -1.14 -5.24
N SER A 123 1.48 -2.02 -4.93
CA SER A 123 1.66 -2.57 -3.57
C SER A 123 2.31 -1.60 -2.58
N ALA A 124 3.06 -0.62 -3.08
CA ALA A 124 3.63 0.46 -2.29
C ALA A 124 2.66 1.64 -2.08
N ALA A 125 1.54 1.68 -2.80
CA ALA A 125 0.53 2.72 -2.59
C ALA A 125 -0.10 2.63 -1.19
N ASN A 126 -0.37 3.77 -0.57
CA ASN A 126 -0.90 3.83 0.79
C ASN A 126 -1.68 5.12 1.04
N GLY A 127 -2.82 5.03 1.73
CA GLY A 127 -3.56 6.22 2.17
C GLY A 127 -4.01 7.17 1.05
N GLY A 128 -4.18 6.67 -0.18
CA GLY A 128 -4.49 7.49 -1.36
C GLY A 128 -3.26 8.12 -2.04
N THR A 129 -2.07 7.91 -1.49
CA THR A 129 -0.78 8.27 -2.11
C THR A 129 -0.29 7.09 -2.94
N GLN A 130 0.02 7.34 -4.21
CA GLN A 130 0.64 6.36 -5.10
C GLN A 130 2.06 6.84 -5.44
N PRO A 131 3.08 5.97 -5.37
CA PRO A 131 4.40 6.31 -5.87
C PRO A 131 4.33 6.65 -7.37
N THR A 132 5.12 7.64 -7.77
CA THR A 132 5.39 7.92 -9.17
C THR A 132 6.13 6.75 -9.84
N GLN A 133 6.20 6.76 -11.17
CA GLN A 133 6.94 5.74 -11.92
C GLN A 133 8.40 5.65 -11.48
N GLU A 134 9.07 6.80 -11.35
CA GLU A 134 10.48 6.87 -10.92
C GLU A 134 10.69 6.44 -9.46
N GLU A 135 9.68 6.61 -8.60
CA GLU A 135 9.73 6.07 -7.24
C GLU A 135 9.54 4.56 -7.23
N ALA A 136 8.65 4.02 -8.06
CA ALA A 136 8.47 2.57 -8.21
C ALA A 136 9.73 1.89 -8.74
N GLU A 137 10.42 2.50 -9.73
CA GLU A 137 11.71 2.02 -10.23
C GLU A 137 12.79 2.03 -9.13
N GLN A 138 12.83 3.09 -8.32
CA GLN A 138 13.75 3.13 -7.17
C GLN A 138 13.42 2.05 -6.13
N ILE A 139 12.14 1.76 -5.89
CA ILE A 139 11.74 0.68 -4.99
C ILE A 139 12.16 -0.68 -5.58
N TYR A 140 11.97 -0.89 -6.88
CA TYR A 140 12.46 -2.09 -7.57
C TYR A 140 13.96 -2.30 -7.41
N ASP A 141 14.76 -1.25 -7.57
CA ASP A 141 16.21 -1.29 -7.36
C ASP A 141 16.59 -1.65 -5.92
N MET A 142 15.78 -1.27 -4.93
CA MET A 142 15.99 -1.64 -3.53
C MET A 142 15.55 -3.08 -3.22
N VAL A 143 14.53 -3.60 -3.91
CA VAL A 143 14.03 -4.98 -3.76
C VAL A 143 15.01 -5.99 -4.33
N THR A 144 15.52 -5.75 -5.54
CA THR A 144 16.37 -6.69 -6.29
C THR A 144 17.53 -7.32 -5.48
N PRO A 145 18.33 -6.55 -4.68
CA PRO A 145 19.40 -7.14 -3.88
C PRO A 145 18.93 -7.99 -2.68
N ALA A 146 17.67 -7.86 -2.27
CA ALA A 146 17.05 -8.65 -1.23
C ALA A 146 16.51 -10.01 -1.73
N CYS A 147 16.37 -10.19 -3.04
CA CYS A 147 15.95 -11.46 -3.62
C CYS A 147 17.02 -12.56 -3.46
N PRO A 148 16.60 -13.84 -3.31
CA PRO A 148 17.48 -14.99 -3.18
C PRO A 148 18.18 -15.40 -4.49
#